data_AF-A0A9E0AYP6-F1
#
_entry.id   AF-A0A9E0AYP6-F1
#
_cell.length_a   1.000
_cell.length_b   1.000
_cell.length_c   1.000
_cell.angle_alpha   90.00
_cell.angle_beta   90.00
_cell.angle_gamma   90.00
#
_symmetry.space_group_name_H-M   'P 1'
#
loop_
_entity.id
_entity.type
_entity.pdbx_description
1 polymer ?
#
loop_
_entity_poly.entity_id
_entity_poly.type
_entity_poly.pdbx_seq_one_letter_code
_entity_poly.pdbx_strand_id
1 'polypeptide(L)'
;MKKRSFELKSNFSVIKKYLFLIIMILIGNSIYAQQSGTSAGWHFTSYEFKDGSTKNYSNLMGTSSKMYDTISYKGAKGNMTITHNRYDVKTGILLAGVSYKVIWKDPAALLMAENKSFVNFSLKKISSTKWATPHNSINLNHGLSGIYFVSSDGTKYFNTDVSTTLTSEKNIPKGTKGQKKSIQVNLGNGYIFTYNYEWRDGITVVPTEQPAASINQNAWHFTNYEFKNGSLKKYSNLMGTSSKMYDTISYKGVKGNMTITQDRYDVKTGKLLAGVTYQIVWTDPASQLIAGEKSSVNFSLKTIATKSWTSPNCSIRYNQGIYGIYFLAPDGKKYFTKDVSTTLTTEKVIAEGSKGLKKFIQVNLGNGFMFTYNYEWR
;
A
#
# COMPACT_ATOMS: atom_id res chain seq x y z
N MET A 1 28.32 -76.05 -1.67
CA MET A 1 28.81 -74.70 -1.29
C MET A 1 27.64 -73.73 -1.26
N LYS A 2 27.39 -73.10 -0.10
CA LYS A 2 26.27 -72.17 0.15
C LYS A 2 26.48 -70.84 -0.59
N LYS A 3 25.55 -70.43 -1.47
CA LYS A 3 25.43 -69.03 -1.91
C LYS A 3 24.55 -68.30 -0.89
N ARG A 4 25.16 -67.44 -0.07
CA ARG A 4 24.45 -66.47 0.78
C ARG A 4 24.06 -65.26 -0.08
N SER A 5 22.77 -64.97 -0.11
CA SER A 5 22.22 -63.67 -0.49
C SER A 5 22.60 -62.63 0.57
N PHE A 6 22.97 -61.42 0.12
CA PHE A 6 23.01 -60.24 0.96
C PHE A 6 22.13 -59.17 0.30
N GLU A 7 20.92 -59.01 0.82
CA GLU A 7 20.08 -57.86 0.54
C GLU A 7 20.71 -56.62 1.19
N LEU A 8 21.13 -55.66 0.38
CA LEU A 8 21.41 -54.29 0.83
C LEU A 8 20.09 -53.49 0.80
N LYS A 9 19.23 -53.72 1.81
CA LYS A 9 18.20 -52.75 2.20
C LYS A 9 18.83 -51.79 3.20
N SER A 10 19.23 -50.59 2.79
CA SER A 10 19.43 -49.52 3.76
C SER A 10 19.33 -48.12 3.15
N ASN A 11 18.39 -47.34 3.70
CA ASN A 11 18.57 -45.95 4.14
C ASN A 11 18.60 -44.77 3.14
N PHE A 12 18.02 -44.88 1.94
CA PHE A 12 17.80 -43.68 1.10
C PHE A 12 16.54 -42.86 1.43
N SER A 13 15.65 -43.37 2.29
CA SER A 13 14.38 -42.71 2.66
C SER A 13 14.51 -41.71 3.81
N VAL A 14 15.42 -41.96 4.76
CA VAL A 14 15.55 -41.13 5.96
C VAL A 14 16.35 -39.85 5.67
N ILE A 15 17.37 -39.92 4.81
CA ILE A 15 18.22 -38.77 4.47
C ILE A 15 17.45 -37.70 3.67
N LYS A 16 16.47 -38.08 2.82
CA LYS A 16 15.60 -37.11 2.12
C LYS A 16 14.62 -36.38 3.04
N LYS A 17 14.20 -36.97 4.16
CA LYS A 17 13.28 -36.34 5.11
C LYS A 17 13.97 -35.29 6.01
N TYR A 18 15.25 -35.46 6.32
CA TYR A 18 16.00 -34.48 7.11
C TYR A 18 16.67 -33.39 6.28
N LEU A 19 17.01 -33.64 5.01
CA LEU A 19 17.52 -32.60 4.12
C LEU A 19 16.45 -31.53 3.77
N PHE A 20 15.18 -31.91 3.77
CA PHE A 20 14.05 -30.97 3.57
C PHE A 20 13.70 -30.16 4.83
N LEU A 21 14.06 -30.68 6.02
CA LEU A 21 13.77 -30.01 7.30
C LEU A 21 14.82 -28.95 7.66
N ILE A 22 16.06 -29.07 7.16
CA ILE A 22 17.14 -28.11 7.42
C ILE A 22 17.12 -26.93 6.42
N ILE A 23 16.52 -27.08 5.24
CA ILE A 23 16.36 -25.98 4.27
C ILE A 23 15.19 -25.05 4.64
N MET A 24 14.25 -25.48 5.48
CA MET A 24 13.13 -24.66 5.94
C MET A 24 13.47 -23.70 7.10
N ILE A 25 14.65 -23.82 7.73
CA ILE A 25 15.06 -22.97 8.86
C ILE A 25 16.03 -21.85 8.41
N LEU A 26 16.43 -21.83 7.13
CA LEU A 26 17.35 -20.84 6.56
C LEU A 26 16.74 -19.99 5.44
N ILE A 27 15.41 -19.93 5.32
CA ILE A 27 14.75 -18.76 4.72
C ILE A 27 14.77 -17.68 5.81
N GLY A 28 15.99 -17.22 6.08
CA GLY A 28 16.27 -16.09 6.92
C GLY A 28 15.37 -14.96 6.48
N ASN A 29 14.72 -14.37 7.47
CA ASN A 29 14.31 -12.98 7.51
C ASN A 29 14.84 -12.23 6.28
N SER A 30 14.06 -12.20 5.20
CA SER A 30 14.12 -11.07 4.29
C SER A 30 13.67 -9.91 5.16
N ILE A 31 14.62 -9.36 5.91
CA ILE A 31 14.57 -7.99 6.37
C ILE A 31 14.32 -7.26 5.06
N TYR A 32 13.04 -6.95 4.81
CA TYR A 32 12.69 -5.93 3.86
C TYR A 32 13.47 -4.74 4.37
N ALA A 33 14.63 -4.48 3.75
CA ALA A 33 15.43 -3.32 4.02
C ALA A 33 14.48 -2.16 3.74
N GLN A 34 13.87 -1.66 4.81
CA GLN A 34 13.04 -0.49 4.75
C GLN A 34 13.95 0.60 4.24
N GLN A 35 13.55 1.19 3.13
CA GLN A 35 14.01 2.51 2.75
C GLN A 35 13.91 3.37 4.01
N SER A 36 15.04 3.96 4.43
CA SER A 36 15.13 4.87 5.57
C SER A 36 14.19 6.04 5.32
N GLY A 37 12.91 5.88 5.68
CA GLY A 37 11.91 6.88 5.38
C GLY A 37 12.18 8.10 6.25
N THR A 38 12.53 9.21 5.61
CA THR A 38 12.81 10.49 6.27
C THR A 38 11.57 11.13 6.88
N SER A 39 10.37 10.64 6.56
CA SER A 39 9.10 11.18 7.02
C SER A 39 8.69 10.64 8.40
N ALA A 40 8.20 11.54 9.26
CA ALA A 40 7.58 11.17 10.52
C ALA A 40 6.31 10.33 10.30
N GLY A 41 6.13 9.26 11.06
CA GLY A 41 4.96 8.39 10.98
C GLY A 41 5.17 7.00 11.55
N TRP A 42 4.17 6.14 11.38
CA TRP A 42 4.26 4.72 11.74
C TRP A 42 4.86 3.94 10.58
N HIS A 43 6.08 3.45 10.76
CA HIS A 43 6.83 2.69 9.77
C HIS A 43 6.62 1.19 9.98
N PHE A 44 6.21 0.48 8.93
CA PHE A 44 6.00 -0.97 8.95
C PHE A 44 7.30 -1.70 9.25
N THR A 45 7.39 -2.47 10.33
CA THR A 45 8.62 -3.18 10.70
C THR A 45 8.61 -4.64 10.34
N SER A 46 7.47 -5.31 10.53
CA SER A 46 7.35 -6.76 10.35
C SER A 46 5.88 -7.17 10.25
N TYR A 47 5.64 -8.41 9.85
CA TYR A 47 4.32 -9.00 9.96
C TYR A 47 4.41 -10.39 10.59
N GLU A 48 3.33 -10.81 11.23
CA GLU A 48 3.17 -12.13 11.83
C GLU A 48 1.86 -12.74 11.34
N PHE A 49 1.84 -14.07 11.22
CA PHE A 49 0.64 -14.83 10.88
C PHE A 49 0.33 -15.82 11.99
N LYS A 50 -0.88 -15.72 12.55
CA LYS A 50 -1.45 -16.71 13.44
C LYS A 50 -2.26 -17.71 12.63
N ASP A 51 -1.79 -18.95 12.59
CA ASP A 51 -2.49 -20.06 11.96
C ASP A 51 -3.68 -20.50 12.84
N GLY A 52 -4.89 -20.48 12.28
CA GLY A 52 -6.12 -20.93 12.91
C GLY A 52 -6.46 -22.40 12.62
N SER A 53 -5.61 -23.12 11.90
CA SER A 53 -5.85 -24.51 11.52
C SER A 53 -5.93 -25.40 12.75
N THR A 54 -7.04 -26.13 12.88
CA THR A 54 -7.29 -26.98 14.05
C THR A 54 -8.13 -28.19 13.66
N LYS A 55 -8.02 -29.24 14.48
CA LYS A 55 -8.91 -30.40 14.44
C LYS A 55 -9.34 -30.75 15.86
N ASN A 56 -10.63 -30.55 16.16
CA ASN A 56 -11.17 -30.71 17.51
C ASN A 56 -12.28 -31.75 17.52
N TYR A 57 -12.27 -32.63 18.53
CA TYR A 57 -13.30 -33.65 18.74
C TYR A 57 -14.27 -33.20 19.83
N SER A 58 -15.55 -33.47 19.66
CA SER A 58 -16.59 -33.19 20.65
C SER A 58 -17.73 -34.22 20.56
N ASN A 59 -18.59 -34.24 21.58
CA ASN A 59 -19.78 -35.09 21.57
C ASN A 59 -20.87 -34.45 20.71
N LEU A 60 -21.54 -35.24 19.88
CA LEU A 60 -22.71 -34.79 19.14
C LEU A 60 -23.88 -34.66 20.13
N MET A 61 -24.37 -33.44 20.30
CA MET A 61 -25.41 -33.11 21.29
C MET A 61 -26.64 -34.02 21.15
N GLY A 62 -27.08 -34.58 22.28
CA GLY A 62 -28.23 -35.50 22.32
C GLY A 62 -27.94 -36.92 21.85
N THR A 63 -26.68 -37.29 21.61
CA THR A 63 -26.29 -38.64 21.18
C THR A 63 -25.03 -39.12 21.92
N SER A 64 -24.75 -40.42 21.85
CA SER A 64 -23.45 -41.00 22.26
C SER A 64 -22.38 -40.92 21.16
N SER A 65 -22.73 -40.38 19.98
CA SER A 65 -21.80 -40.24 18.85
C SER A 65 -20.83 -39.08 19.05
N LYS A 66 -19.68 -39.17 18.38
CA LYS A 66 -18.67 -38.10 18.34
C LYS A 66 -18.75 -37.36 17.01
N MET A 67 -18.41 -36.08 17.05
CA MET A 67 -18.18 -35.24 15.88
C MET A 67 -16.79 -34.63 15.93
N TYR A 68 -16.26 -34.21 14.79
CA TYR A 68 -15.03 -33.44 14.75
C TYR A 68 -15.16 -32.24 13.81
N ASP A 69 -14.59 -31.12 14.27
CA ASP A 69 -14.47 -29.89 13.49
C ASP A 69 -13.05 -29.81 12.90
N THR A 70 -12.95 -29.46 11.63
CA THR A 70 -11.69 -29.16 10.95
C THR A 70 -11.73 -27.74 10.42
N ILE A 71 -10.75 -26.95 10.83
CA ILE A 71 -10.48 -25.62 10.28
C ILE A 71 -9.18 -25.71 9.50
N SER A 72 -9.19 -25.26 8.26
CA SER A 72 -8.01 -25.30 7.37
C SER A 72 -8.05 -24.15 6.37
N TYR A 73 -6.91 -23.88 5.72
CA TYR A 73 -6.83 -22.88 4.66
C TYR A 73 -6.01 -23.37 3.46
N LYS A 74 -6.24 -22.72 2.32
CA LYS A 74 -5.40 -22.78 1.11
C LYS A 74 -5.11 -21.37 0.62
N GLY A 75 -4.01 -21.20 -0.10
CA GLY A 75 -3.60 -19.90 -0.65
C GLY A 75 -2.39 -19.34 0.09
N ALA A 76 -2.18 -18.03 -0.07
CA ALA A 76 -1.02 -17.33 0.46
C ALA A 76 -1.44 -15.99 1.08
N LYS A 77 -0.51 -15.30 1.72
CA LYS A 77 -0.71 -13.94 2.24
C LYS A 77 -1.42 -13.05 1.20
N GLY A 78 -2.47 -12.35 1.62
CA GLY A 78 -3.29 -11.46 0.78
C GLY A 78 -4.41 -12.17 -0.01
N ASN A 79 -4.44 -13.50 -0.05
CA ASN A 79 -5.46 -14.26 -0.77
C ASN A 79 -5.56 -15.69 -0.22
N MET A 80 -6.53 -15.90 0.68
CA MET A 80 -6.73 -17.18 1.35
C MET A 80 -8.17 -17.67 1.18
N THR A 81 -8.30 -18.98 0.97
CA THR A 81 -9.57 -19.69 1.10
C THR A 81 -9.55 -20.46 2.41
N ILE A 82 -10.47 -20.15 3.32
CA ILE A 82 -10.61 -20.80 4.62
C ILE A 82 -11.83 -21.71 4.57
N THR A 83 -11.69 -22.90 5.16
CA THR A 83 -12.75 -23.90 5.24
C THR A 83 -12.88 -24.39 6.67
N HIS A 84 -14.11 -24.34 7.20
CA HIS A 84 -14.48 -24.88 8.49
C HIS A 84 -15.60 -25.90 8.27
N ASN A 85 -15.33 -27.16 8.56
CA ASN A 85 -16.27 -28.27 8.37
C ASN A 85 -16.44 -29.06 9.66
N ARG A 86 -17.65 -29.57 9.87
CA ARG A 86 -18.02 -30.50 10.93
C ARG A 86 -18.43 -31.83 10.33
N TYR A 87 -17.87 -32.91 10.85
CA TYR A 87 -18.16 -34.26 10.40
C TYR A 87 -18.65 -35.13 11.55
N ASP A 88 -19.55 -36.06 11.23
CA ASP A 88 -19.86 -37.17 12.11
C ASP A 88 -18.69 -38.18 12.10
N VAL A 89 -18.17 -38.57 13.28
CA VAL A 89 -17.00 -39.45 13.36
C VAL A 89 -17.32 -40.86 12.85
N LYS A 90 -18.54 -41.34 13.07
CA LYS A 90 -18.94 -42.73 12.76
C LYS A 90 -19.12 -42.94 11.25
N THR A 91 -19.79 -41.99 10.59
CA THR A 91 -20.21 -42.10 9.18
C THR A 91 -19.31 -41.32 8.22
N GLY A 92 -18.56 -40.34 8.73
CA GLY A 92 -17.77 -39.42 7.90
C GLY A 92 -18.62 -38.38 7.14
N ILE A 93 -19.94 -38.36 7.37
CA ILE A 93 -20.86 -37.43 6.71
C ILE A 93 -20.59 -35.99 7.19
N LEU A 94 -20.58 -35.04 6.25
CA LEU A 94 -20.53 -33.61 6.54
C LEU A 94 -21.85 -33.16 7.18
N LEU A 95 -21.79 -32.72 8.43
CA LEU A 95 -22.97 -32.28 9.19
C LEU A 95 -23.25 -30.78 9.01
N ALA A 96 -22.20 -29.98 8.92
CA ALA A 96 -22.21 -28.55 8.68
C ALA A 96 -20.85 -28.10 8.14
N GLY A 97 -20.81 -26.97 7.43
CA GLY A 97 -19.55 -26.43 6.94
C GLY A 97 -19.70 -25.08 6.26
N VAL A 98 -18.60 -24.36 6.13
CA VAL A 98 -18.50 -23.13 5.35
C VAL A 98 -17.11 -23.03 4.73
N SER A 99 -17.06 -22.66 3.46
CA SER A 99 -15.84 -22.30 2.75
C SER A 99 -15.97 -20.88 2.23
N TYR A 100 -14.98 -20.04 2.46
CA TYR A 100 -14.98 -18.65 2.06
C TYR A 100 -13.59 -18.17 1.69
N LYS A 101 -13.53 -17.19 0.79
CA LYS A 101 -12.32 -16.57 0.29
C LYS A 101 -12.18 -15.17 0.85
N VAL A 102 -11.01 -14.85 1.38
CA VAL A 102 -10.63 -13.52 1.81
C VAL A 102 -9.45 -13.04 0.99
N ILE A 103 -9.60 -11.86 0.38
CA ILE A 103 -8.54 -11.18 -0.36
C ILE A 103 -8.34 -9.83 0.29
N TRP A 104 -7.09 -9.49 0.62
CA TRP A 104 -6.76 -8.17 1.12
C TRP A 104 -5.41 -7.71 0.57
N LYS A 105 -5.23 -6.40 0.51
CA LYS A 105 -3.92 -5.81 0.23
C LYS A 105 -3.22 -5.50 1.54
N ASP A 106 -1.90 -5.70 1.58
CA ASP A 106 -1.07 -5.23 2.69
C ASP A 106 -1.37 -3.76 3.00
N PRO A 107 -1.56 -3.39 4.29
CA PRO A 107 -1.69 -1.99 4.67
C PRO A 107 -0.43 -1.20 4.26
N ALA A 108 -0.55 0.13 4.19
CA ALA A 108 0.55 0.98 3.75
C ALA A 108 1.81 0.79 4.62
N ALA A 109 2.99 0.80 4.00
CA ALA A 109 4.27 0.67 4.71
C ALA A 109 4.57 1.87 5.63
N LEU A 110 3.91 3.01 5.38
CA LEU A 110 3.94 4.20 6.23
C LEU A 110 2.50 4.62 6.53
N LEU A 111 2.14 4.71 7.80
CA LEU A 111 0.88 5.33 8.24
C LEU A 111 1.20 6.74 8.73
N MET A 112 0.70 7.73 8.00
CA MET A 112 0.81 9.13 8.41
C MET A 112 -0.09 9.39 9.61
N ALA A 113 0.45 10.06 10.63
CA ALA A 113 -0.39 10.58 11.70
C ALA A 113 -1.42 11.57 11.16
N GLU A 114 -2.53 11.68 11.90
CA GLU A 114 -3.61 12.64 11.67
C GLU A 114 -4.38 12.44 10.35
N ASN A 115 -4.01 11.42 9.57
CA ASN A 115 -4.67 11.03 8.34
C ASN A 115 -5.42 9.70 8.52
N LYS A 116 -6.44 9.47 7.70
CA LYS A 116 -7.06 8.15 7.58
C LYS A 116 -6.20 7.20 6.75
N SER A 117 -6.27 5.91 7.07
CA SER A 117 -5.60 4.85 6.32
C SER A 117 -6.63 3.97 5.61
N PHE A 118 -6.19 3.25 4.57
CA PHE A 118 -7.07 2.50 3.68
C PHE A 118 -6.53 1.08 3.41
N VAL A 119 -7.43 0.10 3.33
CA VAL A 119 -7.11 -1.29 2.99
C VAL A 119 -8.15 -1.81 2.00
N ASN A 120 -7.71 -2.44 0.90
CA ASN A 120 -8.63 -3.14 0.00
C ASN A 120 -8.96 -4.49 0.61
N PHE A 121 -10.25 -4.81 0.71
CA PHE A 121 -10.74 -6.02 1.33
C PHE A 121 -11.88 -6.63 0.51
N SER A 122 -11.83 -7.95 0.32
CA SER A 122 -12.92 -8.72 -0.25
C SER A 122 -13.13 -10.01 0.52
N LEU A 123 -14.39 -10.30 0.82
CA LEU A 123 -14.87 -11.54 1.39
C LEU A 123 -15.87 -12.14 0.40
N LYS A 124 -15.73 -13.43 0.10
CA LYS A 124 -16.68 -14.16 -0.76
C LYS A 124 -16.93 -15.55 -0.21
N LYS A 125 -18.19 -15.88 0.08
CA LYS A 125 -18.61 -17.24 0.41
C LYS A 125 -18.52 -18.12 -0.84
N ILE A 126 -17.84 -19.26 -0.71
CA ILE A 126 -17.68 -20.25 -1.78
C ILE A 126 -18.77 -21.32 -1.65
N SER A 127 -18.92 -21.88 -0.45
CA SER A 127 -19.91 -22.90 -0.16
C SER A 127 -20.33 -22.84 1.31
N SER A 128 -21.52 -23.35 1.60
CA SER A 128 -22.04 -23.41 2.96
C SER A 128 -23.03 -24.58 3.10
N THR A 129 -23.02 -25.18 4.29
CA THR A 129 -24.00 -26.14 4.76
C THR A 129 -24.29 -25.79 6.22
N LYS A 130 -25.45 -25.20 6.49
CA LYS A 130 -25.92 -24.75 7.82
C LYS A 130 -25.12 -23.64 8.51
N TRP A 131 -23.86 -23.38 8.13
CA TRP A 131 -23.03 -22.35 8.76
C TRP A 131 -22.86 -21.11 7.90
N ALA A 132 -22.89 -19.96 8.56
CA ALA A 132 -22.51 -18.68 7.95
C ALA A 132 -20.99 -18.50 8.01
N THR A 133 -20.49 -17.60 7.15
CA THR A 133 -19.11 -17.12 7.24
C THR A 133 -18.90 -16.43 8.60
N PRO A 134 -17.79 -16.67 9.31
CA PRO A 134 -17.50 -15.95 10.55
C PRO A 134 -17.26 -14.45 10.29
N HIS A 135 -17.29 -13.64 11.34
CA HIS A 135 -16.93 -12.23 11.23
C HIS A 135 -15.45 -12.06 10.89
N ASN A 136 -15.19 -11.22 9.90
CA ASN A 136 -13.88 -10.75 9.48
C ASN A 136 -13.77 -9.26 9.82
N SER A 137 -12.59 -8.78 10.19
CA SER A 137 -12.38 -7.35 10.51
C SER A 137 -10.93 -6.94 10.31
N ILE A 138 -10.72 -5.64 10.16
CA ILE A 138 -9.38 -5.04 10.17
C ILE A 138 -9.39 -3.91 11.20
N ASN A 139 -8.43 -3.90 12.12
CA ASN A 139 -8.33 -2.84 13.13
C ASN A 139 -6.87 -2.50 13.45
N LEU A 140 -6.61 -1.24 13.72
CA LEU A 140 -5.38 -0.79 14.38
C LEU A 140 -5.55 -1.00 15.89
N ASN A 141 -4.60 -1.70 16.51
CA ASN A 141 -4.55 -1.84 17.96
C ASN A 141 -4.23 -0.48 18.59
N HIS A 142 -5.20 0.07 19.32
CA HIS A 142 -5.11 1.38 19.94
C HIS A 142 -6.01 1.48 21.17
N GLY A 143 -5.41 1.47 22.37
CA GLY A 143 -6.16 1.51 23.63
C GLY A 143 -7.15 0.35 23.79
N LEU A 144 -8.20 0.58 24.58
CA LEU A 144 -9.21 -0.42 24.93
C LEU A 144 -10.15 -0.82 23.77
N SER A 145 -10.30 0.01 22.73
CA SER A 145 -11.32 -0.19 21.69
C SER A 145 -10.78 -0.35 20.27
N GLY A 146 -9.47 -0.16 20.05
CA GLY A 146 -8.89 -0.15 18.70
C GLY A 146 -9.42 0.98 17.81
N ILE A 147 -8.90 1.07 16.58
CA ILE A 147 -9.47 1.87 15.49
C ILE A 147 -9.82 0.91 14.36
N TYR A 148 -11.10 0.71 14.08
CA TYR A 148 -11.55 -0.21 13.03
C TYR A 148 -11.42 0.42 11.64
N PHE A 149 -11.19 -0.43 10.65
CA PHE A 149 -11.33 -0.08 9.24
C PHE A 149 -12.75 -0.46 8.81
N VAL A 150 -13.49 0.53 8.36
CA VAL A 150 -14.92 0.42 8.03
C VAL A 150 -15.16 0.66 6.56
N SER A 151 -16.22 0.04 6.03
CA SER A 151 -16.76 0.40 4.70
C SER A 151 -17.44 1.77 4.73
N SER A 152 -17.87 2.26 3.56
CA SER A 152 -18.51 3.57 3.41
C SER A 152 -19.81 3.73 4.21
N ASP A 153 -20.49 2.62 4.53
CA ASP A 153 -21.69 2.56 5.36
C ASP A 153 -21.39 2.42 6.87
N GLY A 154 -20.11 2.38 7.26
CA GLY A 154 -19.68 2.23 8.65
C GLY A 154 -19.57 0.79 9.17
N THR A 155 -19.79 -0.22 8.33
CA THR A 155 -19.69 -1.63 8.74
C THR A 155 -18.26 -2.01 9.16
N LYS A 156 -18.12 -2.63 10.36
CA LYS A 156 -16.83 -3.05 10.96
C LYS A 156 -16.52 -4.53 10.79
N TYR A 157 -17.56 -5.35 10.78
CA TYR A 157 -17.46 -6.81 10.81
C TYR A 157 -18.16 -7.39 9.58
N PHE A 158 -17.44 -8.20 8.82
CA PHE A 158 -17.92 -8.73 7.55
C PHE A 158 -18.13 -10.24 7.65
N ASN A 159 -19.36 -10.69 7.43
CA ASN A 159 -19.76 -12.10 7.35
C ASN A 159 -20.57 -12.43 6.08
N THR A 160 -20.72 -11.46 5.19
CA THR A 160 -21.39 -11.57 3.89
C THR A 160 -20.45 -11.15 2.76
N ASP A 161 -20.83 -11.46 1.53
CA ASP A 161 -20.03 -11.15 0.35
C ASP A 161 -19.83 -9.63 0.21
N VAL A 162 -18.57 -9.20 0.15
CA VAL A 162 -18.18 -7.80 0.01
C VAL A 162 -16.89 -7.68 -0.79
N SER A 163 -16.75 -6.58 -1.51
CA SER A 163 -15.49 -6.17 -2.14
C SER A 163 -15.43 -4.66 -2.11
N THR A 164 -14.59 -4.10 -1.25
CA THR A 164 -14.56 -2.66 -1.00
C THR A 164 -13.20 -2.18 -0.52
N THR A 165 -13.02 -0.85 -0.48
CA THR A 165 -11.91 -0.22 0.23
C THR A 165 -12.40 0.17 1.62
N LEU A 166 -11.79 -0.41 2.65
CA LEU A 166 -12.05 -0.03 4.04
C LEU A 166 -11.19 1.16 4.42
N THR A 167 -11.74 2.05 5.22
CA THR A 167 -11.07 3.26 5.72
C THR A 167 -11.05 3.25 7.24
N SER A 168 -9.97 3.67 7.87
CA SER A 168 -9.94 3.82 9.33
C SER A 168 -11.05 4.77 9.81
N GLU A 169 -11.83 4.34 10.80
CA GLU A 169 -12.98 5.11 11.32
C GLU A 169 -12.53 6.45 11.91
N LYS A 170 -11.34 6.47 12.51
CA LYS A 170 -10.65 7.65 13.06
C LYS A 170 -9.33 7.89 12.32
N ASN A 171 -8.81 9.10 12.46
CA ASN A 171 -7.45 9.42 12.02
C ASN A 171 -6.43 8.57 12.80
N ILE A 172 -5.34 8.19 12.14
CA ILE A 172 -4.27 7.45 12.79
C ILE A 172 -3.59 8.40 13.79
N PRO A 173 -3.56 8.07 15.09
CA PRO A 173 -3.00 8.96 16.10
C PRO A 173 -1.48 9.07 15.95
N LYS A 174 -0.95 10.25 16.25
CA LYS A 174 0.49 10.47 16.39
C LYS A 174 1.06 9.54 17.48
N GLY A 175 2.27 9.05 17.25
CA GLY A 175 3.02 8.28 18.24
C GLY A 175 4.15 9.07 18.88
N THR A 176 4.88 8.42 19.77
CA THR A 176 6.18 8.87 20.30
C THR A 176 7.30 7.99 19.77
N LYS A 177 8.54 8.51 19.70
CA LYS A 177 9.71 7.79 19.17
C LYS A 177 9.80 6.34 19.67
N GLY A 178 9.88 5.38 18.76
CA GLY A 178 10.01 3.95 19.08
C GLY A 178 8.74 3.29 19.60
N GLN A 179 7.64 4.02 19.75
CA GLN A 179 6.35 3.44 20.11
C GLN A 179 5.92 2.42 19.06
N LYS A 180 5.32 1.31 19.49
CA LYS A 180 4.86 0.24 18.60
C LYS A 180 3.34 0.19 18.53
N LYS A 181 2.82 -0.10 17.33
CA LYS A 181 1.40 -0.41 17.09
C LYS A 181 1.29 -1.50 16.03
N SER A 182 0.10 -2.07 15.91
CA SER A 182 -0.15 -3.09 14.90
C SER A 182 -1.51 -2.94 14.26
N ILE A 183 -1.59 -3.22 12.96
CA ILE A 183 -2.86 -3.48 12.29
C ILE A 183 -3.10 -4.99 12.29
N GLN A 184 -4.24 -5.43 12.80
CA GLN A 184 -4.67 -6.82 12.71
C GLN A 184 -5.70 -6.98 11.61
N VAL A 185 -5.48 -7.98 10.75
CA VAL A 185 -6.43 -8.45 9.73
C VAL A 185 -6.94 -9.80 10.21
N ASN A 186 -8.14 -9.81 10.77
CA ASN A 186 -8.83 -11.01 11.25
C ASN A 186 -9.67 -11.59 10.11
N LEU A 187 -9.32 -12.81 9.70
CA LEU A 187 -9.94 -13.54 8.58
C LEU A 187 -11.03 -14.53 9.07
N GLY A 188 -11.44 -14.40 10.32
CA GLY A 188 -12.33 -15.35 11.00
C GLY A 188 -11.64 -16.67 11.34
N ASN A 189 -12.32 -17.51 12.13
CA ASN A 189 -11.86 -18.85 12.52
C ASN A 189 -10.42 -18.92 13.06
N GLY A 190 -9.97 -17.89 13.78
CA GLY A 190 -8.65 -17.85 14.43
C GLY A 190 -7.48 -17.42 13.54
N TYR A 191 -7.69 -17.20 12.25
CA TYR A 191 -6.67 -16.72 11.33
C TYR A 191 -6.47 -15.20 11.45
N ILE A 192 -5.26 -14.77 11.77
CA ILE A 192 -4.93 -13.35 11.96
C ILE A 192 -3.59 -13.01 11.32
N PHE A 193 -3.55 -11.95 10.51
CA PHE A 193 -2.29 -11.29 10.13
C PHE A 193 -2.10 -10.04 10.98
N THR A 194 -0.96 -9.94 11.65
CA THR A 194 -0.57 -8.77 12.44
C THR A 194 0.54 -8.04 11.68
N TYR A 195 0.29 -6.80 11.29
CA TYR A 195 1.28 -5.91 10.67
C TYR A 195 1.80 -4.96 11.74
N ASN A 196 3.07 -5.09 12.10
CA ASN A 196 3.73 -4.32 13.15
C ASN A 196 4.30 -3.03 12.58
N TYR A 197 4.19 -1.97 13.37
CA TYR A 197 4.66 -0.63 13.05
C TYR A 197 5.41 -0.03 14.22
N GLU A 198 6.40 0.79 13.90
CA GLU A 198 7.13 1.59 14.86
C GLU A 198 7.04 3.06 14.47
N TRP A 199 6.71 3.91 15.45
CA TRP A 199 6.74 5.33 15.24
C TRP A 199 8.18 5.82 15.11
N ARG A 200 8.46 6.48 13.98
CA ARG A 200 9.71 7.21 13.78
C ARG A 200 9.33 8.67 13.59
N ASP A 201 10.04 9.57 14.28
CA ASP A 201 9.87 11.02 14.11
C ASP A 201 10.41 11.53 12.75
N GLY A 202 10.74 10.61 11.84
CA GLY A 202 11.52 10.87 10.65
C GLY A 202 13.00 11.00 11.01
N ILE A 203 13.83 11.22 9.98
CA ILE A 203 15.08 11.90 10.25
C ILE A 203 14.62 13.32 10.56
N THR A 204 14.65 13.70 11.84
CA THR A 204 15.04 15.07 12.12
C THR A 204 16.40 15.16 11.45
N VAL A 205 16.43 15.67 10.21
CA VAL A 205 17.55 16.53 9.86
C VAL A 205 17.47 17.49 11.02
N VAL A 206 18.38 17.34 11.98
CA VAL A 206 18.63 18.40 12.93
C VAL A 206 18.62 19.61 12.01
N PRO A 207 17.63 20.52 12.12
CA PRO A 207 17.91 21.84 11.62
C PRO A 207 19.21 22.12 12.38
N THR A 208 20.35 22.20 11.69
CA THR A 208 21.37 23.16 12.14
C THR A 208 20.53 24.29 12.66
N GLU A 209 20.54 24.53 13.97
CA GLU A 209 19.70 25.55 14.59
C GLU A 209 19.83 26.75 13.67
N GLN A 210 18.82 26.96 12.83
CA GLN A 210 18.76 28.15 12.04
C GLN A 210 18.17 29.06 13.11
N PRO A 211 19.01 29.94 13.67
CA PRO A 211 18.60 30.78 14.80
C PRO A 211 17.25 31.34 14.43
N ALA A 212 16.26 31.19 15.33
CA ALA A 212 14.87 31.57 15.14
C ALA A 212 14.80 32.68 14.08
N ALA A 213 14.53 32.28 12.83
CA ALA A 213 14.82 33.18 11.73
C ALA A 213 13.91 34.37 11.96
N SER A 214 14.54 35.52 12.20
CA SER A 214 13.88 36.82 12.06
C SER A 214 12.97 36.69 10.85
N ILE A 215 11.68 37.01 11.02
CA ILE A 215 10.75 37.10 9.90
C ILE A 215 11.41 38.04 8.91
N ASN A 216 12.10 37.49 7.91
CA ASN A 216 12.68 38.30 6.86
C ASN A 216 11.47 38.82 6.10
N GLN A 217 11.21 40.13 6.23
CA GLN A 217 10.12 40.85 5.57
C GLN A 217 10.28 40.87 4.03
N ASN A 218 11.24 40.12 3.49
CA ASN A 218 11.56 40.03 2.08
C ASN A 218 11.60 38.55 1.64
N ALA A 219 10.51 37.82 1.85
CA ALA A 219 10.39 36.42 1.41
C ALA A 219 9.01 36.08 0.86
N TRP A 220 8.95 35.00 0.08
CA TRP A 220 7.69 34.38 -0.32
C TRP A 220 7.23 33.40 0.75
N HIS A 221 6.08 33.64 1.36
CA HIS A 221 5.52 32.79 2.41
C HIS A 221 4.47 31.84 1.84
N PHE A 222 4.61 30.55 2.14
CA PHE A 222 3.60 29.55 1.82
C PHE A 222 2.26 29.89 2.48
N THR A 223 1.18 29.76 1.71
CA THR A 223 -0.18 30.09 2.17
C THR A 223 -1.08 28.86 2.19
N ASN A 224 -1.18 28.14 1.08
CA ASN A 224 -1.97 26.92 0.97
C ASN A 224 -1.49 26.07 -0.22
N TYR A 225 -2.15 24.93 -0.43
CA TYR A 225 -1.95 24.13 -1.63
C TYR A 225 -3.28 23.65 -2.21
N GLU A 226 -3.26 23.31 -3.49
CA GLU A 226 -4.39 22.77 -4.23
C GLU A 226 -3.98 21.51 -4.99
N PHE A 227 -4.90 20.56 -5.15
CA PHE A 227 -4.69 19.35 -5.94
C PHE A 227 -5.67 19.30 -7.11
N LYS A 228 -5.13 19.18 -8.32
CA LYS A 228 -5.89 18.90 -9.53
C LYS A 228 -5.89 17.41 -9.80
N ASN A 229 -7.08 16.81 -9.74
CA ASN A 229 -7.29 15.41 -10.08
C ASN A 229 -7.33 15.21 -11.60
N GLY A 230 -6.39 14.41 -12.13
CA GLY A 230 -6.29 14.05 -13.54
C GLY A 230 -7.00 12.75 -13.92
N SER A 231 -7.76 12.14 -13.00
CA SER A 231 -8.46 10.88 -13.26
C SER A 231 -9.44 11.04 -14.41
N LEU A 232 -9.45 10.07 -15.32
CA LEU A 232 -10.23 10.12 -16.56
C LEU A 232 -10.64 8.72 -16.97
N LYS A 233 -11.83 8.60 -17.56
CA LYS A 233 -12.20 7.46 -18.41
C LYS A 233 -12.72 7.98 -19.75
N LYS A 234 -12.07 7.61 -20.85
CA LYS A 234 -12.40 8.12 -22.20
C LYS A 234 -12.53 6.98 -23.19
N TYR A 235 -13.61 6.97 -23.97
CA TYR A 235 -13.83 6.01 -25.06
C TYR A 235 -13.34 6.59 -26.39
N SER A 236 -12.83 5.73 -27.26
CA SER A 236 -12.43 6.07 -28.64
C SER A 236 -12.50 4.84 -29.56
N ASN A 237 -12.38 5.05 -30.87
CA ASN A 237 -12.37 3.95 -31.83
C ASN A 237 -11.02 3.22 -31.80
N LEU A 238 -11.05 1.89 -31.83
CA LEU A 238 -9.82 1.10 -31.95
C LEU A 238 -9.42 1.03 -33.43
N MET A 239 -8.33 1.72 -33.78
CA MET A 239 -7.86 1.87 -35.16
C MET A 239 -7.69 0.50 -35.86
N GLY A 240 -8.17 0.40 -37.10
CA GLY A 240 -8.10 -0.82 -37.90
C GLY A 240 -9.11 -1.91 -37.50
N THR A 241 -10.08 -1.60 -36.63
CA THR A 241 -11.13 -2.53 -36.22
C THR A 241 -12.50 -1.83 -36.18
N SER A 242 -13.59 -2.61 -36.15
CA SER A 242 -14.92 -2.11 -35.79
C SER A 242 -15.14 -2.01 -34.27
N SER A 243 -14.12 -2.30 -33.46
CA SER A 243 -14.18 -2.28 -31.99
C SER A 243 -13.96 -0.87 -31.43
N LYS A 244 -14.27 -0.71 -30.15
CA LYS A 244 -13.96 0.48 -29.36
C LYS A 244 -12.85 0.16 -28.35
N MET A 245 -12.13 1.19 -27.93
CA MET A 245 -11.21 1.14 -26.81
C MET A 245 -11.57 2.19 -25.76
N TYR A 246 -11.14 1.96 -24.53
CA TYR A 246 -11.23 2.99 -23.49
C TYR A 246 -9.91 3.14 -22.74
N ASP A 247 -9.55 4.40 -22.49
CA ASP A 247 -8.42 4.79 -21.67
C ASP A 247 -8.91 5.10 -20.27
N THR A 248 -8.21 4.59 -19.25
CA THR A 248 -8.41 4.95 -17.85
C THR A 248 -7.14 5.54 -17.27
N ILE A 249 -7.26 6.70 -16.64
CA ILE A 249 -6.24 7.31 -15.81
C ILE A 249 -6.78 7.32 -14.38
N SER A 250 -6.00 6.78 -13.45
CA SER A 250 -6.36 6.73 -12.04
C SER A 250 -5.12 6.89 -11.17
N TYR A 251 -5.32 7.18 -9.89
CA TYR A 251 -4.24 7.28 -8.93
C TYR A 251 -4.59 6.64 -7.59
N LYS A 252 -3.53 6.33 -6.83
CA LYS A 252 -3.57 5.95 -5.42
C LYS A 252 -2.45 6.69 -4.69
N GLY A 253 -2.59 6.89 -3.39
CA GLY A 253 -1.60 7.59 -2.58
C GLY A 253 -2.09 8.95 -2.11
N VAL A 254 -1.16 9.76 -1.60
CA VAL A 254 -1.43 11.04 -0.94
C VAL A 254 -0.45 12.10 -1.43
N LYS A 255 -0.63 13.35 -1.00
CA LYS A 255 0.37 14.42 -1.22
C LYS A 255 1.76 13.93 -0.81
N GLY A 256 2.76 14.18 -1.67
CA GLY A 256 4.15 13.76 -1.49
C GLY A 256 4.45 12.33 -1.95
N ASN A 257 3.44 11.48 -2.20
CA ASN A 257 3.65 10.11 -2.69
C ASN A 257 2.41 9.57 -3.42
N MET A 258 2.48 9.55 -4.75
CA MET A 258 1.38 9.12 -5.61
C MET A 258 1.80 8.02 -6.57
N THR A 259 0.96 7.00 -6.70
CA THR A 259 1.05 6.00 -7.78
C THR A 259 -0.05 6.29 -8.79
N ILE A 260 0.32 6.53 -10.04
CA ILE A 260 -0.60 6.81 -11.14
C ILE A 260 -0.58 5.63 -12.10
N THR A 261 -1.75 5.20 -12.54
CA THR A 261 -1.94 4.16 -13.56
C THR A 261 -2.69 4.74 -14.74
N GLN A 262 -2.14 4.54 -15.93
CA GLN A 262 -2.76 4.87 -17.19
C GLN A 262 -2.84 3.60 -18.03
N ASP A 263 -4.04 3.15 -18.34
CA ASP A 263 -4.28 1.91 -19.07
C ASP A 263 -5.21 2.14 -20.25
N ARG A 264 -5.08 1.30 -21.27
CA ARG A 264 -5.96 1.19 -22.43
C ARG A 264 -6.49 -0.22 -22.55
N TYR A 265 -7.80 -0.34 -22.67
CA TYR A 265 -8.49 -1.60 -22.81
C TYR A 265 -9.28 -1.66 -24.11
N ASP A 266 -9.33 -2.84 -24.73
CA ASP A 266 -10.33 -3.16 -25.75
C ASP A 266 -11.70 -3.34 -25.07
N VAL A 267 -12.73 -2.66 -25.58
CA VAL A 267 -14.08 -2.68 -24.98
C VAL A 267 -14.72 -4.06 -25.11
N LYS A 268 -14.52 -4.75 -26.23
CA LYS A 268 -15.20 -6.01 -26.56
C LYS A 268 -14.68 -7.18 -25.71
N THR A 269 -13.38 -7.21 -25.48
CA THR A 269 -12.67 -8.34 -24.85
C THR A 269 -12.20 -8.04 -23.43
N GLY A 270 -12.16 -6.76 -23.02
CA GLY A 270 -11.57 -6.35 -21.75
C GLY A 270 -10.05 -6.50 -21.69
N LYS A 271 -9.39 -6.85 -22.79
CA LYS A 271 -7.94 -7.07 -22.85
C LYS A 271 -7.20 -5.74 -22.68
N LEU A 272 -6.19 -5.72 -21.80
CA LEU A 272 -5.25 -4.61 -21.70
C LEU A 272 -4.40 -4.54 -22.97
N LEU A 273 -4.49 -3.43 -23.69
CA LEU A 273 -3.77 -3.18 -24.95
C LEU A 273 -2.45 -2.46 -24.71
N ALA A 274 -2.46 -1.43 -23.86
CA ALA A 274 -1.29 -0.65 -23.47
C ALA A 274 -1.50 -0.12 -22.05
N GLY A 275 -0.43 0.17 -21.32
CA GLY A 275 -0.54 0.68 -19.96
C GLY A 275 0.80 1.08 -19.35
N VAL A 276 0.75 1.95 -18.35
CA VAL A 276 1.89 2.29 -17.50
C VAL A 276 1.40 2.60 -16.09
N THR A 277 2.08 2.03 -15.11
CA THR A 277 1.95 2.38 -13.70
C THR A 277 3.28 2.95 -13.23
N TYR A 278 3.26 4.15 -12.66
CA TYR A 278 4.44 4.81 -12.12
C TYR A 278 4.15 5.46 -10.77
N GLN A 279 5.17 5.55 -9.94
CA GLN A 279 5.14 6.19 -8.64
C GLN A 279 5.96 7.47 -8.66
N ILE A 280 5.42 8.53 -8.08
CA ILE A 280 6.12 9.79 -7.87
C ILE A 280 6.13 10.10 -6.38
N VAL A 281 7.32 10.40 -5.87
CA VAL A 281 7.56 10.83 -4.50
C VAL A 281 8.24 12.19 -4.54
N TRP A 282 7.77 13.14 -3.74
CA TRP A 282 8.42 14.44 -3.62
C TRP A 282 8.30 15.02 -2.21
N THR A 283 9.22 15.91 -1.83
CA THR A 283 9.10 16.69 -0.60
C THR A 283 8.33 17.98 -0.84
N ASP A 284 7.61 18.45 0.18
CA ASP A 284 7.00 19.77 0.12
C ASP A 284 8.08 20.84 -0.15
N PRO A 285 7.82 21.82 -1.04
CA PRO A 285 8.71 22.96 -1.18
C PRO A 285 8.78 23.75 0.13
N ALA A 286 9.85 24.54 0.31
CA ALA A 286 10.08 25.28 1.55
C ALA A 286 8.89 26.19 1.91
N SER A 287 8.60 26.34 3.21
CA SER A 287 7.54 27.22 3.71
C SER A 287 7.84 28.70 3.47
N GLN A 288 9.12 29.04 3.25
CA GLN A 288 9.57 30.34 2.78
C GLN A 288 10.51 30.16 1.59
N LEU A 289 10.34 30.98 0.54
CA LEU A 289 11.31 31.11 -0.55
C LEU A 289 12.01 32.45 -0.40
N ILE A 290 13.30 32.40 -0.08
CA ILE A 290 14.12 33.60 0.14
C ILE A 290 14.51 34.18 -1.21
N ALA A 291 14.31 35.50 -1.39
CA ALA A 291 14.76 36.16 -2.61
C ALA A 291 16.29 36.15 -2.72
N GLY A 292 16.80 35.98 -3.92
CA GLY A 292 18.24 35.83 -4.18
C GLY A 292 18.78 34.42 -3.97
N GLU A 293 17.98 33.50 -3.42
CA GLU A 293 18.40 32.11 -3.19
C GLU A 293 17.73 31.13 -4.17
N LYS A 294 18.34 29.95 -4.33
CA LYS A 294 17.71 28.83 -5.05
C LYS A 294 16.87 27.99 -4.10
N SER A 295 15.76 27.45 -4.60
CA SER A 295 14.91 26.52 -3.85
C SER A 295 15.12 25.09 -4.34
N SER A 296 14.94 24.11 -3.45
CA SER A 296 15.15 22.70 -3.74
C SER A 296 14.00 21.82 -3.29
N VAL A 297 13.76 20.73 -4.03
CA VAL A 297 12.76 19.69 -3.74
C VAL A 297 13.36 18.33 -4.06
N ASN A 298 13.25 17.37 -3.14
CA ASN A 298 13.58 15.98 -3.47
C ASN A 298 12.47 15.40 -4.34
N PHE A 299 12.83 14.73 -5.42
CA PHE A 299 11.91 14.18 -6.39
C PHE A 299 12.34 12.78 -6.83
N SER A 300 11.39 11.87 -6.91
CA SER A 300 11.61 10.56 -7.51
C SER A 300 10.43 10.17 -8.38
N LEU A 301 10.73 9.69 -9.58
CA LEU A 301 9.80 9.00 -10.48
C LEU A 301 10.30 7.57 -10.63
N LYS A 302 9.41 6.59 -10.50
CA LYS A 302 9.73 5.17 -10.66
C LYS A 302 8.64 4.45 -11.44
N THR A 303 9.01 3.77 -12.50
CA THR A 303 8.11 2.90 -13.27
C THR A 303 7.89 1.60 -12.50
N ILE A 304 6.62 1.27 -12.24
CA ILE A 304 6.23 0.07 -11.50
C ILE A 304 5.85 -1.06 -12.48
N ALA A 305 5.10 -0.72 -13.52
CA ALA A 305 4.70 -1.65 -14.56
C ALA A 305 4.52 -0.91 -15.89
N THR A 306 4.78 -1.59 -17.00
CA THR A 306 4.55 -1.03 -18.34
C THR A 306 4.12 -2.11 -19.32
N LYS A 307 3.28 -1.71 -20.26
CA LYS A 307 2.94 -2.40 -21.50
C LYS A 307 2.88 -1.34 -22.60
N SER A 308 3.93 -1.27 -23.42
CA SER A 308 4.11 -0.36 -24.57
C SER A 308 4.04 1.16 -24.30
N TRP A 309 3.67 1.61 -23.10
CA TRP A 309 3.67 3.03 -22.71
C TRP A 309 4.78 3.37 -21.71
N THR A 310 5.27 4.60 -21.78
CA THR A 310 6.19 5.17 -20.78
C THR A 310 5.47 6.17 -19.90
N SER A 311 6.02 6.47 -18.72
CA SER A 311 5.46 7.55 -17.90
C SER A 311 5.45 8.88 -18.68
N PRO A 312 4.40 9.70 -18.52
CA PRO A 312 4.32 11.03 -19.12
C PRO A 312 5.37 11.97 -18.51
N ASN A 313 5.56 13.13 -19.14
CA ASN A 313 6.44 14.18 -18.62
C ASN A 313 5.98 14.64 -17.24
N CYS A 314 6.84 14.43 -16.25
CA CYS A 314 6.72 14.99 -14.90
C CYS A 314 7.70 16.17 -14.75
N SER A 315 7.34 17.18 -13.97
CA SER A 315 8.19 18.38 -13.76
C SER A 315 7.75 19.18 -12.54
N ILE A 316 8.66 19.98 -11.98
CA ILE A 316 8.32 21.01 -10.99
C ILE A 316 8.69 22.39 -11.56
N ARG A 317 7.78 23.36 -11.44
CA ARG A 317 8.01 24.73 -11.89
C ARG A 317 7.56 25.76 -10.87
N TYR A 318 8.30 26.85 -10.73
CA TYR A 318 7.88 28.04 -10.01
C TYR A 318 7.39 29.10 -10.99
N ASN A 319 6.21 29.67 -10.75
CA ASN A 319 5.71 30.78 -11.57
C ASN A 319 6.44 32.07 -11.17
N GLN A 320 7.54 32.35 -11.85
CA GLN A 320 8.30 33.60 -11.73
C GLN A 320 8.22 34.38 -13.05
N GLY A 321 7.04 34.92 -13.37
CA GLY A 321 6.82 35.77 -14.56
C GLY A 321 6.32 35.01 -15.79
N ILE A 322 6.47 35.60 -16.99
CA ILE A 322 5.90 35.12 -18.27
C ILE A 322 6.31 33.68 -18.61
N TYR A 323 7.54 33.26 -18.25
CA TYR A 323 8.06 31.94 -18.62
C TYR A 323 8.12 30.93 -17.47
N GLY A 324 7.94 31.38 -16.22
CA GLY A 324 8.26 30.58 -15.04
C GLY A 324 9.73 30.12 -15.01
N ILE A 325 10.13 29.47 -13.92
CA ILE A 325 11.42 28.79 -13.82
C ILE A 325 11.20 27.33 -13.44
N TYR A 326 12.01 26.43 -13.97
CA TYR A 326 11.93 25.00 -13.67
C TYR A 326 12.85 24.63 -12.51
N PHE A 327 12.49 23.57 -11.79
CA PHE A 327 13.43 22.86 -10.95
C PHE A 327 14.15 21.83 -11.82
N LEU A 328 15.48 21.91 -11.85
CA LEU A 328 16.36 21.09 -12.68
C LEU A 328 17.03 20.02 -11.84
N ALA A 329 17.20 18.85 -12.42
CA ALA A 329 18.14 17.85 -11.90
C ALA A 329 19.60 18.32 -12.07
N PRO A 330 20.57 17.68 -11.40
CA PRO A 330 21.99 18.04 -11.53
C PRO A 330 22.52 17.99 -12.97
N ASP A 331 21.91 17.17 -13.82
CA ASP A 331 22.23 17.05 -15.25
C ASP A 331 21.50 18.09 -16.14
N GLY A 332 20.80 19.05 -15.53
CA GLY A 332 20.06 20.11 -16.21
C GLY A 332 18.68 19.71 -16.75
N LYS A 333 18.23 18.46 -16.55
CA LYS A 333 16.92 18.03 -17.04
C LYS A 333 15.77 18.64 -16.23
N LYS A 334 14.72 19.05 -16.95
CA LYS A 334 13.47 19.62 -16.39
C LYS A 334 12.24 18.71 -16.52
N TYR A 335 12.27 17.75 -17.44
CA TYR A 335 11.17 16.82 -17.69
C TYR A 335 11.64 15.39 -17.46
N PHE A 336 10.85 14.62 -16.72
CA PHE A 336 11.17 13.26 -16.33
C PHE A 336 10.13 12.30 -16.87
N THR A 337 10.57 11.34 -17.68
CA THR A 337 9.77 10.24 -18.27
C THR A 337 10.37 8.87 -17.97
N LYS A 338 11.50 8.84 -17.27
CA LYS A 338 12.25 7.65 -16.89
C LYS A 338 12.54 7.70 -15.40
N ASP A 339 12.88 6.54 -14.85
CA ASP A 339 13.19 6.38 -13.44
C ASP A 339 14.31 7.33 -13.01
N VAL A 340 14.05 8.09 -11.94
CA VAL A 340 14.97 9.06 -11.37
C VAL A 340 14.69 9.19 -9.88
N SER A 341 15.74 9.48 -9.12
CA SER A 341 15.65 9.90 -7.72
C SER A 341 16.76 10.92 -7.49
N THR A 342 16.39 12.18 -7.25
CA THR A 342 17.35 13.28 -7.15
C THR A 342 16.76 14.46 -6.39
N THR A 343 17.60 15.37 -5.93
CA THR A 343 17.19 16.72 -5.57
C THR A 343 17.08 17.56 -6.83
N LEU A 344 15.97 18.25 -7.00
CA LEU A 344 15.76 19.25 -8.06
C LEU A 344 15.95 20.63 -7.45
N THR A 345 16.63 21.52 -8.17
CA THR A 345 16.91 22.89 -7.71
C THR A 345 16.42 23.89 -8.76
N THR A 346 15.88 25.04 -8.35
CA THR A 346 15.48 26.08 -9.30
C THR A 346 16.62 26.48 -10.24
N GLU A 347 16.30 26.60 -11.52
CA GLU A 347 17.24 27.02 -12.57
C GLU A 347 17.92 28.34 -12.21
N LYS A 348 17.10 29.31 -11.77
CA LYS A 348 17.50 30.64 -11.34
C LYS A 348 17.17 30.85 -9.86
N VAL A 349 17.76 31.88 -9.29
CA VAL A 349 17.39 32.36 -7.95
C VAL A 349 15.96 32.87 -7.94
N ILE A 350 15.31 32.75 -6.79
CA ILE A 350 13.97 33.27 -6.55
C ILE A 350 14.05 34.80 -6.58
N ALA A 351 13.23 35.42 -7.42
CA ALA A 351 13.18 36.88 -7.51
C ALA A 351 12.37 37.47 -6.35
N GLU A 352 12.72 38.70 -6.00
CA GLU A 352 11.94 39.52 -5.07
C GLU A 352 10.52 39.77 -5.61
N GLY A 353 9.56 39.87 -4.70
CA GLY A 353 8.19 40.24 -4.99
C GLY A 353 7.84 41.64 -4.48
N SER A 354 6.63 42.08 -4.78
CA SER A 354 5.99 43.22 -4.09
C SER A 354 5.01 42.71 -3.05
N LYS A 355 4.85 43.41 -1.92
CA LYS A 355 3.93 43.04 -0.83
C LYS A 355 2.54 42.60 -1.35
N GLY A 356 2.08 41.42 -0.91
CA GLY A 356 0.79 40.84 -1.29
C GLY A 356 0.74 40.20 -2.68
N LEU A 357 1.81 40.28 -3.47
CA LEU A 357 1.92 39.55 -4.73
C LEU A 357 1.85 38.05 -4.46
N LYS A 358 1.17 37.30 -5.33
CA LYS A 358 0.99 35.86 -5.21
C LYS A 358 1.69 35.12 -6.32
N LYS A 359 2.42 34.05 -5.97
CA LYS A 359 3.09 33.12 -6.90
C LYS A 359 2.83 31.69 -6.48
N PHE A 360 3.27 30.73 -7.27
CA PHE A 360 3.08 29.32 -6.93
C PHE A 360 4.19 28.42 -7.46
N ILE A 361 4.40 27.30 -6.78
CA ILE A 361 5.14 26.15 -7.29
C ILE A 361 4.13 25.10 -7.75
N GLN A 362 4.31 24.56 -8.95
CA GLN A 362 3.52 23.47 -9.48
C GLN A 362 4.35 22.20 -9.60
N VAL A 363 3.90 21.15 -8.95
CA VAL A 363 4.41 19.78 -9.12
C VAL A 363 3.48 19.06 -10.09
N ASN A 364 3.92 18.96 -11.34
CA ASN A 364 3.20 18.25 -12.40
C ASN A 364 3.60 16.78 -12.40
N LEU A 365 2.62 15.91 -12.15
CA LEU A 365 2.79 14.47 -12.01
C LEU A 365 2.45 13.72 -13.31
N GLY A 366 2.17 14.46 -14.39
CA GLY A 366 1.74 13.91 -15.67
C GLY A 366 0.24 13.61 -15.71
N ASN A 367 -0.28 13.39 -16.93
CA ASN A 367 -1.67 13.00 -17.19
C ASN A 367 -2.74 13.86 -16.47
N GLY A 368 -2.48 15.16 -16.30
CA GLY A 368 -3.39 16.10 -15.68
C GLY A 368 -3.37 16.15 -14.16
N PHE A 369 -2.58 15.31 -13.49
CA PHE A 369 -2.36 15.38 -12.04
C PHE A 369 -1.36 16.48 -11.68
N MET A 370 -1.73 17.34 -10.73
CA MET A 370 -0.90 18.47 -10.34
C MET A 370 -1.16 18.91 -8.89
N PHE A 371 -0.09 19.26 -8.18
CA PHE A 371 -0.19 20.03 -6.94
C PHE A 371 0.31 21.45 -7.17
N THR A 372 -0.46 22.43 -6.70
CA THR A 372 -0.08 23.85 -6.71
C THR A 372 0.15 24.29 -5.27
N TYR A 373 1.34 24.81 -4.96
CA TYR A 373 1.71 25.39 -3.67
C TYR A 373 1.72 26.91 -3.84
N ASN A 374 0.83 27.61 -3.15
CA ASN A 374 0.66 29.04 -3.31
C ASN A 374 1.49 29.82 -2.27
N TYR A 375 2.09 30.91 -2.72
CA TYR A 375 2.96 31.77 -1.94
C TYR A 375 2.53 33.22 -2.06
N GLU A 376 2.74 33.98 -1.00
CA GLU A 376 2.49 35.43 -0.92
C GLU A 376 3.77 36.13 -0.45
N TRP A 377 4.16 37.21 -1.13
CA TRP A 377 5.28 38.03 -0.68
C TRP A 377 4.89 38.85 0.56
N ARG A 378 5.69 38.78 1.63
CA ARG A 378 5.45 39.50 2.88
C ARG A 378 6.67 40.20 3.39
#